data_AF-A0A7C1IU82-F1
#
_entry.id   AF-A0A7C1IU82-F1
#
_cell.length_a   1.000
_cell.length_b   1.000
_cell.length_c   1.000
_cell.angle_alpha   90.00
_cell.angle_beta   90.00
_cell.angle_gamma   90.00
#
_symmetry.space_group_name_H-M   'P 1'
#
loop_
_entity.id
_entity.type
_entity.pdbx_description
1 polymer ?
#
loop_
_entity_poly.entity_id
_entity_poly.type
_entity_poly.pdbx_seq_one_letter_code
_entity_poly.pdbx_strand_id
1 'polypeptide(L)'
;MGENEMQIASHLLAVLGGIFFWAAFFVFGLIARRYSVVFNKSTYHTLLMLAPSGILVYSILLIMKTSVLVTEPAVGAALQLAAYIFLLVSGIICLAGMLKFNRLLNELIKYEG
;
A
#
# COMPACT_ATOMS: atom_id res chain seq x y z
N MET A 1 27.94 11.98 14.13
CA MET A 1 26.52 11.72 13.85
C MET A 1 26.24 10.36 14.45
N GLY A 2 25.48 10.33 15.55
CA GLY A 2 25.34 9.13 16.38
C GLY A 2 24.58 8.03 15.64
N GLU A 3 24.96 6.76 15.83
CA GLU A 3 24.28 5.61 15.21
C GLU A 3 22.76 5.60 15.45
N ASN A 4 22.32 6.15 16.60
CA ASN A 4 20.92 6.34 16.95
C ASN A 4 20.19 7.33 16.03
N GLU A 5 20.84 8.40 15.59
CA GLU A 5 20.24 9.43 14.72
C GLU A 5 19.94 8.86 13.32
N MET A 6 20.84 8.02 12.81
CA MET A 6 20.70 7.37 11.50
C MET A 6 19.59 6.31 11.49
N GLN A 7 19.43 5.55 12.58
CA GLN A 7 18.35 4.59 12.73
C GLN A 7 16.99 5.28 12.78
N ILE A 8 16.85 6.32 13.60
CA ILE A 8 15.61 7.11 13.70
C ILE A 8 15.26 7.71 12.34
N ALA A 9 16.21 8.33 11.64
CA ALA A 9 15.97 8.91 10.32
C ALA A 9 15.51 7.87 9.29
N SER A 10 16.11 6.67 9.31
CA SER A 10 15.73 5.57 8.41
C SER A 10 14.31 5.09 8.65
N HIS A 11 13.89 4.95 9.91
CA HIS A 11 12.52 4.58 10.26
C HIS A 11 11.51 5.67 9.88
N LEU A 12 11.86 6.94 10.09
CA LEU A 12 11.01 8.08 9.76
C LEU A 12 10.79 8.19 8.25
N LEU A 13 11.86 8.01 7.46
CA LEU A 13 11.78 7.97 6.00
C LEU A 13 10.95 6.79 5.50
N ALA A 14 11.07 5.61 6.11
CA ALA A 14 10.26 4.45 5.75
C ALA A 14 8.76 4.67 6.01
N VAL A 15 8.41 5.30 7.14
CA VAL A 15 7.00 5.64 7.45
C VAL A 15 6.48 6.72 6.51
N LEU A 16 7.25 7.78 6.25
CA LEU A 16 6.89 8.84 5.30
C LEU A 16 6.69 8.29 3.89
N GLY A 17 7.59 7.43 3.43
CA GLY A 17 7.46 6.75 2.14
C GLY A 17 6.20 5.89 2.05
N GLY A 18 5.88 5.16 3.12
CA GLY A 18 4.65 4.36 3.20
C GLY A 18 3.38 5.21 3.10
N ILE A 19 3.31 6.33 3.84
CA ILE A 19 2.17 7.26 3.81
C ILE A 19 2.03 7.90 2.42
N PHE A 20 3.14 8.35 1.82
CA PHE A 20 3.14 8.95 0.50
C PHE A 20 2.67 7.96 -0.58
N PHE A 21 3.17 6.71 -0.51
CA PHE A 21 2.76 5.63 -1.40
C PHE A 21 1.27 5.31 -1.24
N TRP A 22 0.77 5.24 0.00
CA TRP A 22 -0.66 5.07 0.27
C TRP A 22 -1.50 6.19 -0.34
N ALA A 23 -1.09 7.44 -0.17
CA ALA A 23 -1.78 8.60 -0.71
C ALA A 23 -1.81 8.57 -2.26
N ALA A 24 -0.72 8.16 -2.91
CA ALA A 24 -0.69 8.01 -4.36
C ALA A 24 -1.72 6.98 -4.84
N PHE A 25 -1.78 5.80 -4.22
CA PHE A 25 -2.78 4.79 -4.57
C PHE A 25 -4.21 5.20 -4.23
N PHE A 26 -4.41 5.97 -3.16
CA PHE A 26 -5.70 6.55 -2.83
C PHE A 26 -6.19 7.51 -3.94
N VAL A 27 -5.31 8.35 -4.48
CA VAL A 27 -5.62 9.22 -5.63
C VAL A 27 -5.94 8.39 -6.88
N PHE A 28 -5.18 7.32 -7.17
CA PHE A 28 -5.51 6.40 -8.25
C PHE A 28 -6.89 5.74 -8.08
N GLY A 29 -7.24 5.34 -6.86
CA GLY A 29 -8.56 4.82 -6.53
C GLY A 29 -9.68 5.85 -6.74
N LEU A 30 -9.44 7.13 -6.43
CA LEU A 30 -10.39 8.22 -6.70
C LEU A 30 -10.60 8.44 -8.20
N ILE A 31 -9.54 8.38 -9.00
CA ILE A 31 -9.62 8.47 -10.46
C ILE A 31 -10.45 7.29 -10.99
N ALA A 32 -10.14 6.06 -10.58
CA ALA A 32 -10.89 4.87 -10.98
C ALA A 32 -12.37 4.94 -10.58
N ARG A 33 -12.70 5.53 -9.42
CA ARG A 33 -14.08 5.77 -8.99
C ARG A 33 -14.80 6.74 -9.94
N ARG A 34 -14.17 7.85 -10.32
CA ARG A 34 -14.76 8.79 -11.29
C ARG A 34 -15.01 8.13 -12.65
N TYR A 35 -14.07 7.32 -13.13
CA TYR A 35 -14.27 6.53 -14.36
C TYR A 35 -15.46 5.56 -14.24
N SER A 36 -15.61 4.89 -13.10
CA SER A 36 -16.75 3.99 -12.85
C SER A 36 -18.10 4.70 -12.95
N VAL A 37 -18.19 5.91 -12.38
CA VAL A 37 -19.41 6.73 -12.38
C VAL A 37 -19.73 7.24 -13.79
N VAL A 38 -18.72 7.63 -14.56
CA VAL A 38 -18.91 8.16 -15.93
C VAL A 38 -19.28 7.05 -16.92
N PHE A 39 -18.63 5.89 -16.85
CA PHE A 39 -18.86 4.77 -17.79
C PHE A 39 -19.91 3.76 -17.31
N ASN A 40 -20.52 3.98 -16.15
CA ASN A 40 -21.55 3.13 -15.53
C ASN A 40 -21.19 1.61 -15.45
N LYS A 41 -19.89 1.29 -15.45
CA LYS A 41 -19.35 -0.07 -15.34
C LYS A 41 -18.69 -0.24 -13.98
N SER A 42 -19.05 -1.30 -13.25
CA SER A 42 -18.50 -1.59 -11.91
C SER A 42 -16.99 -1.86 -11.97
N THR A 43 -16.19 -0.86 -11.62
CA THR A 43 -14.73 -0.91 -11.77
C THR A 43 -14.00 -1.37 -10.52
N TYR A 44 -14.67 -2.14 -9.62
CA TYR A 44 -14.07 -2.67 -8.37
C TYR A 44 -13.20 -1.63 -7.62
N HIS A 45 -13.60 -0.36 -7.67
CA HIS A 45 -12.82 0.81 -7.27
C HIS A 45 -12.51 0.81 -5.77
N THR A 46 -13.40 0.24 -4.96
CA THR A 46 -13.20 0.01 -3.53
C THR A 46 -12.04 -0.93 -3.24
N LEU A 47 -11.81 -1.93 -4.10
CA LEU A 47 -10.69 -2.86 -3.96
C LEU A 47 -9.36 -2.15 -4.24
N LEU A 48 -9.32 -1.25 -5.23
CA LEU A 48 -8.16 -0.43 -5.55
C LEU A 48 -7.85 0.62 -4.47
N MET A 49 -8.88 1.17 -3.82
CA MET A 49 -8.72 2.09 -2.69
C MET A 49 -8.27 1.38 -1.41
N LEU A 50 -8.76 0.16 -1.16
CA LEU A 50 -8.44 -0.60 0.04
C LEU A 50 -7.13 -1.41 -0.08
N ALA A 51 -6.74 -1.82 -1.29
CA ALA A 51 -5.50 -2.56 -1.53
C ALA A 51 -4.24 -1.94 -0.90
N PRO A 52 -3.99 -0.62 -0.97
CA PRO A 52 -2.80 -0.02 -0.36
C PRO A 52 -2.88 0.08 1.17
N SER A 53 -4.02 -0.17 1.82
CA SER A 53 -4.12 -0.05 3.29
C SER A 53 -3.22 -1.03 4.03
N GLY A 54 -2.75 -2.10 3.38
CA GLY A 54 -1.73 -3.00 3.93
C GLY A 54 -0.38 -2.31 4.18
N ILE A 55 -0.07 -1.22 3.47
CA ILE A 55 1.13 -0.41 3.72
C ILE A 55 1.02 0.35 5.06
N LEU A 56 -0.18 0.77 5.44
CA LEU A 56 -0.42 1.41 6.75
C LEU A 56 -0.25 0.38 7.88
N VAL A 57 -0.74 -0.84 7.68
CA VAL A 57 -0.52 -1.95 8.62
C VAL A 57 0.98 -2.26 8.76
N TYR A 58 1.72 -2.29 7.64
CA TYR A 58 3.18 -2.42 7.65
C TYR A 58 3.86 -1.32 8.47
N SER A 59 3.49 -0.05 8.26
CA SER A 59 4.05 1.09 9.00
C SER A 59 3.74 1.01 10.50
N ILE A 60 2.53 0.62 10.88
CA ILE A 60 2.14 0.43 12.29
C ILE A 60 2.97 -0.71 12.93
N LEU A 61 3.13 -1.84 12.24
CA LEU A 61 3.93 -2.97 12.73
C LEU A 61 5.42 -2.60 12.88
N LEU A 62 5.95 -1.79 11.98
CA LEU A 62 7.33 -1.29 12.05
C LEU A 62 7.53 -0.39 13.28
N ILE A 63 6.55 0.47 13.59
CA ILE A 63 6.56 1.34 14.79
C ILE A 63 6.42 0.50 16.07
N MET A 64 5.58 -0.54 16.07
CA MET A 64 5.46 -1.45 17.21
C MET A 64 6.77 -2.19 17.48
N LYS A 65 7.50 -2.60 16.43
CA LYS A 65 8.82 -3.24 16.55
C LYS A 65 9.86 -2.31 17.19
N THR A 66 9.85 -1.02 16.86
CA THR A 66 10.80 -0.04 17.42
C THR A 66 10.39 0.50 18.78
N SER A 67 9.13 0.34 19.19
CA SER A 67 8.68 0.64 20.54
C SER A 67 9.29 -0.32 21.56
N VAL A 68 9.53 0.16 22.78
CA VAL A 68 10.16 -0.53 23.93
C VAL A 68 9.48 -1.86 24.33
N LEU A 69 8.39 -2.25 23.65
CA LEU A 69 7.57 -3.42 23.94
C LEU A 69 8.21 -4.76 23.53
N VAL A 70 9.24 -4.76 22.67
CA VAL A 70 9.87 -5.99 22.16
C VAL A 70 11.35 -6.03 22.52
N THR A 71 11.64 -6.47 23.74
CA THR A 71 13.02 -6.66 24.24
C THR A 71 13.68 -7.94 23.69
N GLU A 72 12.87 -8.87 23.17
CA GLU A 72 13.29 -10.16 22.64
C GLU A 72 13.61 -10.08 21.13
N PRO A 73 14.85 -10.34 20.69
CA PRO A 73 15.24 -10.23 19.28
C PRO A 73 14.50 -11.21 18.36
N ALA A 74 14.08 -12.37 18.88
CA ALA A 74 13.29 -13.35 18.14
C ALA A 74 11.90 -12.83 17.75
N VAL A 75 11.25 -12.08 18.65
CA VAL A 75 9.92 -11.51 18.42
C VAL A 75 10.01 -10.34 17.42
N GLY A 76 11.08 -9.55 17.47
CA GLY A 76 11.33 -8.46 16.53
C GLY A 76 11.54 -8.96 15.08
N ALA A 77 12.23 -10.08 14.90
CA ALA A 77 12.41 -10.71 13.59
C ALA A 77 11.09 -11.26 13.03
N ALA A 78 10.27 -11.90 13.86
CA ALA A 78 8.95 -12.41 13.46
C ALA A 78 7.99 -11.27 13.05
N LEU A 79 7.97 -10.15 13.78
CA LEU A 79 7.18 -8.96 13.42
C LEU A 79 7.62 -8.38 12.08
N GLN A 80 8.93 -8.31 11.82
CA GLN A 80 9.45 -7.78 10.57
C GLN A 80 9.09 -8.67 9.38
N LEU A 81 9.18 -10.00 9.54
CA LEU A 81 8.75 -10.95 8.52
C LEU A 81 7.25 -10.80 8.23
N ALA A 82 6.42 -10.74 9.27
CA ALA A 82 4.98 -10.55 9.13
C ALA A 82 4.64 -9.23 8.41
N ALA A 83 5.36 -8.15 8.75
CA ALA A 83 5.19 -6.86 8.08
C ALA A 83 5.53 -6.96 6.58
N TYR A 84 6.64 -7.59 6.20
CA TYR A 84 6.98 -7.76 4.79
C TYR A 84 5.97 -8.63 4.03
N ILE A 85 5.44 -9.70 4.66
CA ILE A 85 4.40 -10.53 4.04
C ILE A 85 3.14 -9.70 3.77
N PHE A 86 2.69 -8.92 4.75
CA PHE A 86 1.53 -8.03 4.58
C PHE A 86 1.75 -7.00 3.46
N LEU A 87 2.95 -6.42 3.38
CA LEU A 87 3.30 -5.48 2.33
C LEU A 87 3.31 -6.13 0.94
N LEU A 88 3.85 -7.36 0.85
CA LEU A 88 3.89 -8.11 -0.40
C LEU A 88 2.48 -8.49 -0.87
N VAL A 89 1.63 -9.00 0.02
CA VAL A 89 0.23 -9.35 -0.27
C VAL A 89 -0.55 -8.10 -0.73
N SER A 90 -0.38 -6.98 -0.02
CA SER A 90 -0.97 -5.69 -0.41
C SER A 90 -0.53 -5.28 -1.81
N GLY A 91 0.77 -5.39 -2.13
CA GLY A 91 1.31 -5.13 -3.47
C GLY A 91 0.69 -6.00 -4.55
N ILE A 92 0.54 -7.31 -4.32
CA ILE A 92 -0.07 -8.24 -5.28
C ILE A 92 -1.53 -7.87 -5.54
N ILE A 93 -2.31 -7.61 -4.50
CA ILE A 93 -3.73 -7.22 -4.63
C ILE A 93 -3.83 -5.91 -5.41
N CYS A 94 -2.92 -4.98 -5.15
CA CYS A 94 -2.90 -3.69 -5.83
C CYS A 94 -2.58 -3.83 -7.33
N LEU A 95 -1.60 -4.67 -7.66
CA LEU A 95 -1.24 -4.98 -9.05
C LEU A 95 -2.38 -5.72 -9.78
N ALA A 96 -3.03 -6.67 -9.11
CA ALA A 96 -4.20 -7.36 -9.66
C ALA A 96 -5.37 -6.39 -9.93
N GLY A 97 -5.64 -5.47 -9.00
CA GLY A 97 -6.64 -4.41 -9.17
C GLY A 97 -6.32 -3.51 -10.37
N MET A 98 -5.06 -3.11 -10.51
CA MET A 98 -4.59 -2.28 -11.64
C MET A 98 -4.70 -3.01 -12.98
N LEU A 99 -4.30 -4.28 -13.06
CA LEU A 99 -4.43 -5.08 -14.30
C LEU A 99 -5.89 -5.25 -14.72
N LYS A 100 -6.79 -5.46 -13.76
CA LYS A 100 -8.23 -5.56 -14.02
C LYS A 100 -8.80 -4.23 -14.53
N PHE A 101 -8.39 -3.11 -13.93
CA PHE A 101 -8.75 -1.77 -14.40
C PHE A 101 -8.23 -1.50 -15.81
N ASN A 102 -6.98 -1.86 -16.09
CA ASN A 102 -6.36 -1.65 -17.40
C ASN A 102 -7.06 -2.46 -18.52
N ARG A 103 -7.47 -3.70 -18.23
CA ARG A 103 -8.29 -4.49 -19.17
C ARG A 103 -9.64 -3.83 -19.45
N LEU A 104 -10.31 -3.30 -18.44
CA LEU A 104 -11.58 -2.59 -18.62
C LEU A 104 -11.43 -1.31 -19.44
N LEU A 105 -10.35 -0.54 -19.22
CA LEU A 105 -10.01 0.62 -20.04
C LEU A 105 -9.75 0.23 -21.50
N ASN A 106 -8.99 -0.83 -21.73
CA ASN A 106 -8.68 -1.28 -23.08
C ASN A 106 -9.92 -1.79 -23.83
N GLU A 107 -10.88 -2.43 -23.13
CA GLU A 107 -12.19 -2.73 -23.71
C GLU A 107 -12.93 -1.46 -24.10
N LEU A 108 -12.99 -0.45 -23.23
CA LEU A 108 -13.72 0.80 -23.49
C LEU A 108 -13.13 1.58 -24.67
N ILE A 109 -11.81 1.71 -24.75
CA ILE A 109 -11.11 2.37 -25.88
C ILE A 109 -11.41 1.65 -27.20
N LYS A 110 -11.57 0.33 -27.18
CA LYS A 110 -11.86 -0.46 -28.38
C LYS A 110 -13.27 -0.25 -28.93
N TYR A 111 -14.21 0.26 -28.13
CA TYR A 111 -15.58 0.56 -28.56
C TYR A 111 -15.79 2.04 -28.98
N GLU A 112 -14.81 2.91 -28.76
CA GLU A 112 -14.82 4.30 -29.26
C GLU A 112 -14.21 4.45 -30.68
N GLY A 113 -13.78 3.35 -31.31
CA GLY A 113 -13.18 3.33 -32.66
C GLY A 113 -14.05 2.63 -33.70
#